data_AF-A0A7J7KYH6-F1
#
_entry.id   AF-A0A7J7KYH6-F1
#
_cell.length_a   1.000
_cell.length_b   1.000
_cell.length_c   1.000
_cell.angle_alpha   90.00
_cell.angle_beta   90.00
_cell.angle_gamma   90.00
#
_symmetry.space_group_name_H-M   'P 1'
#
loop_
_entity.id
_entity.type
_entity.pdbx_description
1 polymer ?
#
loop_
_entity_poly.entity_id
_entity_poly.type
_entity_poly.pdbx_seq_one_letter_code
_entity_poly.pdbx_strand_id
1 'polypeptide(L)'
;MGADLCIQLYGFSETDLGSEGFGDLLACVRDKKIPLQNIHFVTYRNNLNKILATAYLRNEAWEMGVHKRNGVVYLDVHKIPERPQSEEDRRRCYWGYSFENLATESGRADGEELHHIDANVEFCSVIKTKLGAHRIIMGAEMDCCDSTDDGRRFYVELKTSRELEFRTQEKFERVKLLKFWVCFTFLLDCGFSIHFCICYDCHKHSA
;
A
#
# COMPACT_ATOMS: atom_id res chain seq x y z
N MET A 1 1.49 -23.92 2.60
CA MET A 1 2.73 -23.80 1.80
C MET A 1 2.47 -24.50 0.47
N GLY A 2 2.83 -23.87 -0.66
CA GLY A 2 2.66 -24.44 -2.00
C GLY A 2 1.46 -23.94 -2.82
N ALA A 3 0.92 -22.75 -2.54
CA ALA A 3 -0.12 -22.15 -3.39
C ALA A 3 0.52 -21.55 -4.65
N ASP A 4 -0.04 -21.83 -5.83
CA ASP A 4 0.41 -21.25 -7.09
C ASP A 4 -0.15 -19.83 -7.25
N LEU A 5 0.72 -18.82 -7.11
CA LEU A 5 0.35 -17.41 -7.26
C LEU A 5 0.19 -16.97 -8.72
N CYS A 6 0.37 -17.87 -9.70
CA CYS A 6 0.15 -17.56 -11.12
C CYS A 6 -1.28 -17.86 -11.61
N ILE A 7 -2.12 -18.49 -10.78
CA ILE A 7 -3.51 -18.80 -11.11
C ILE A 7 -4.21 -17.50 -11.53
N GLN A 8 -4.86 -17.45 -12.70
CA GLN A 8 -5.63 -16.31 -13.24
C GLN A 8 -4.84 -15.04 -13.65
N LEU A 9 -3.53 -15.14 -13.91
CA LEU A 9 -2.75 -14.02 -14.48
C LEU A 9 -3.35 -13.45 -15.79
N TYR A 10 -4.02 -14.29 -16.58
CA TYR A 10 -4.67 -13.89 -17.84
C TYR A 10 -5.96 -13.11 -17.55
N GLY A 11 -5.96 -11.81 -17.83
CA GLY A 11 -7.10 -10.91 -17.59
C GLY A 11 -6.84 -9.85 -16.51
N PHE A 12 -5.70 -9.91 -15.82
CA PHE A 12 -5.30 -8.88 -14.85
C PHE A 12 -5.04 -7.53 -15.52
N SER A 13 -5.74 -6.50 -15.05
CA SER A 13 -5.52 -5.10 -15.43
C SER A 13 -5.67 -4.18 -14.23
N GLU A 14 -4.68 -3.31 -14.05
CA GLU A 14 -4.67 -2.24 -13.05
C GLU A 14 -4.93 -0.91 -13.78
N THR A 15 -5.91 -0.14 -13.30
CA THR A 15 -6.23 1.18 -13.85
C THR A 15 -5.65 2.26 -12.95
N ASP A 16 -4.97 3.23 -13.54
CA ASP A 16 -4.44 4.37 -12.80
C ASP A 16 -5.45 5.52 -12.78
N LEU A 17 -6.00 5.81 -11.60
CA LEU A 17 -6.97 6.91 -11.41
C LEU A 17 -6.30 8.29 -11.28
N GLY A 18 -4.97 8.34 -11.12
CA GLY A 18 -4.23 9.61 -11.02
C GLY A 18 -4.81 10.57 -9.98
N SER A 19 -5.09 11.81 -10.39
CA SER A 19 -5.65 12.85 -9.51
C SER A 19 -7.15 12.70 -9.23
N GLU A 20 -7.87 11.85 -9.98
CA GLU A 20 -9.29 11.57 -9.69
C GLU A 20 -9.43 10.84 -8.36
N GLY A 21 -8.51 9.91 -8.06
CA GLY A 21 -8.47 9.22 -6.75
C GLY A 21 -8.31 10.19 -5.58
N PHE A 22 -7.51 11.25 -5.73
CA PHE A 22 -7.40 12.29 -4.69
C PHE A 22 -8.72 13.01 -4.43
N GLY A 23 -9.59 13.10 -5.45
CA GLY A 23 -10.96 13.58 -5.31
C GLY A 23 -11.79 12.75 -4.34
N ASP A 24 -11.67 11.42 -4.35
CA ASP A 24 -12.42 10.51 -3.46
C ASP A 24 -12.00 10.66 -2.01
N LEU A 25 -10.70 10.82 -1.74
CA LEU A 25 -10.19 11.13 -0.41
C LEU A 25 -10.81 12.44 0.12
N LEU A 26 -10.81 13.50 -0.69
CA LEU A 26 -11.41 14.78 -0.32
C LEU A 26 -12.93 14.70 -0.15
N ALA A 27 -13.61 13.89 -0.98
CA ALA A 27 -15.04 13.65 -0.88
C ALA A 27 -15.38 12.95 0.44
N CYS A 28 -14.63 11.93 0.84
CA CYS A 28 -14.79 11.24 2.11
C CYS A 28 -14.57 12.16 3.32
N VAL A 29 -13.51 12.98 3.29
CA VAL A 29 -13.23 14.00 4.33
C VAL A 29 -14.40 14.98 4.48
N ARG A 30 -15.01 15.39 3.36
CA ARG A 30 -16.18 16.29 3.33
C ARG A 30 -17.45 15.59 3.82
N ASP A 31 -17.71 14.35 3.39
CA ASP A 31 -18.87 13.55 3.80
C ASP A 31 -18.89 13.34 5.31
N LYS A 32 -17.75 12.93 5.88
CA LYS A 32 -17.59 12.74 7.33
C LYS A 32 -17.44 14.06 8.10
N LYS A 33 -17.53 15.21 7.42
CA LYS A 33 -17.44 16.56 8.00
C LYS A 33 -16.20 16.73 8.88
N ILE A 34 -15.07 16.14 8.45
CA ILE A 34 -13.83 16.21 9.23
C ILE A 34 -13.33 17.66 9.22
N PRO A 35 -13.16 18.30 10.39
CA PRO A 35 -12.76 19.69 10.45
C PRO A 35 -11.31 19.84 10.00
N LEU A 36 -11.10 20.62 8.92
CA LEU A 36 -9.77 20.95 8.40
C LEU A 36 -9.12 22.14 9.13
N GLN A 37 -9.85 22.80 10.04
CA GLN A 37 -9.28 23.85 10.89
C GLN A 37 -8.14 23.26 11.73
N ASN A 38 -6.94 23.83 11.59
CA ASN A 38 -5.68 23.37 12.20
C ASN A 38 -5.01 22.14 11.57
N ILE A 39 -5.51 21.66 10.42
CA ILE A 39 -4.79 20.68 9.60
C ILE A 39 -3.79 21.41 8.72
N HIS A 40 -2.56 20.90 8.65
CA HIS A 40 -1.49 21.51 7.87
C HIS A 40 -1.36 20.81 6.51
N PHE A 41 -1.50 19.48 6.50
CA PHE A 41 -1.32 18.67 5.30
C PHE A 41 -2.48 17.70 5.07
N VAL A 42 -2.89 17.54 3.82
CA VAL A 42 -3.81 16.49 3.34
C VAL A 42 -3.14 15.79 2.17
N THR A 43 -2.99 14.47 2.22
CA THR A 43 -2.20 13.72 1.23
C THR A 43 -2.56 12.24 1.22
N TYR A 44 -2.15 11.49 0.21
CA TYR A 44 -2.02 10.03 0.37
C TYR A 44 -0.75 9.66 1.14
N ARG A 45 -0.78 8.49 1.80
CA ARG A 45 0.36 7.83 2.46
C ARG A 45 1.58 7.76 1.54
N ASN A 46 1.36 7.54 0.23
CA ASN A 46 2.41 7.45 -0.79
C ASN A 46 3.41 8.62 -0.77
N ASN A 47 2.92 9.87 -0.70
CA ASN A 47 3.78 11.05 -0.70
C ASN A 47 4.60 11.17 0.60
N LEU A 48 4.03 10.79 1.74
CA LEU A 48 4.76 10.78 3.01
C LEU A 48 5.86 9.71 3.01
N ASN A 49 5.59 8.54 2.43
CA ASN A 49 6.57 7.48 2.25
C ASN A 49 7.76 7.96 1.40
N LYS A 50 7.49 8.66 0.29
CA LYS A 50 8.54 9.27 -0.55
C LYS A 50 9.40 10.26 0.24
N ILE A 51 8.79 11.16 1.01
CA ILE A 51 9.49 12.17 1.81
C ILE A 51 10.40 11.50 2.86
N LEU A 52 9.88 10.55 3.64
CA LEU A 52 10.67 9.86 4.66
C LEU A 52 11.78 9.01 4.05
N ALA A 53 11.48 8.28 2.96
CA ALA A 53 12.44 7.40 2.32
C ALA A 53 13.61 8.17 1.68
N THR A 54 13.40 9.43 1.26
CA THR A 54 14.45 10.29 0.67
C THR A 54 15.68 10.47 1.57
N ALA A 55 15.53 10.34 2.89
CA ALA A 55 16.64 10.42 3.83
C ALA A 55 17.70 9.31 3.59
N TYR A 56 17.29 8.17 3.03
CA TYR A 56 18.14 6.98 2.85
C TYR A 56 18.22 6.52 1.39
N LEU A 57 17.12 6.62 0.64
CA LEU A 57 17.03 6.19 -0.75
C LEU A 57 17.39 7.36 -1.67
N ARG A 58 18.58 7.29 -2.27
CA ARG A 58 19.10 8.34 -3.17
C ARG A 58 18.90 8.07 -4.66
N ASN A 59 18.44 6.86 -5.01
CA ASN A 59 18.42 6.37 -6.39
C ASN A 59 16.99 6.25 -6.96
N GLU A 60 16.00 6.80 -6.27
CA GLU A 60 14.59 6.73 -6.68
C GLU A 60 14.04 8.15 -6.83
N ALA A 61 13.83 8.56 -8.08
CA ALA A 61 13.20 9.84 -8.38
C ALA A 61 11.70 9.76 -8.05
N TRP A 62 11.15 10.85 -7.55
CA TRP A 62 9.72 10.99 -7.32
C TRP A 62 9.28 12.43 -7.57
N GLU A 63 8.01 12.60 -7.93
CA GLU A 63 7.36 13.90 -8.08
C GLU A 63 6.09 13.92 -7.22
N MET A 64 5.68 15.12 -6.80
CA MET A 64 4.40 15.37 -6.16
C MET A 64 3.89 16.77 -6.50
N GLY A 65 2.58 16.89 -6.68
CA GLY A 65 1.90 18.18 -6.78
C GLY A 65 1.73 18.80 -5.39
N VAL A 66 1.89 20.12 -5.28
CA VAL A 66 1.72 20.83 -4.00
C VAL A 66 0.78 22.01 -4.20
N HIS A 67 -0.34 22.01 -3.48
CA HIS A 67 -1.37 23.03 -3.60
C HIS A 67 -1.78 23.55 -2.22
N LYS A 68 -1.64 24.84 -1.95
CA LYS A 68 -2.08 25.43 -0.68
C LYS A 68 -3.44 26.12 -0.85
N ARG A 69 -4.45 25.73 -0.06
CA ARG A 69 -5.79 26.35 -0.05
C ARG A 69 -6.31 26.48 1.38
N ASN A 70 -6.82 27.65 1.75
CA ASN A 70 -7.40 27.93 3.07
C ASN A 70 -6.49 27.54 4.26
N GLY A 71 -5.18 27.76 4.12
CA GLY A 71 -4.19 27.42 5.15
C GLY A 71 -3.75 25.95 5.17
N VAL A 72 -4.40 25.07 4.41
CA VAL A 72 -4.08 23.65 4.28
C VAL A 72 -3.24 23.41 3.03
N VAL A 73 -2.21 22.58 3.12
CA VAL A 73 -1.38 22.14 1.99
C VAL A 73 -1.84 20.76 1.55
N TYR A 74 -2.19 20.62 0.29
CA TYR A 74 -2.58 19.37 -0.35
C TYR A 74 -1.39 18.86 -1.15
N LEU A 75 -1.00 17.60 -0.93
CA LEU A 75 0.07 16.95 -1.67
C LEU A 75 -0.56 15.89 -2.58
N ASP A 76 -0.48 16.12 -3.88
CA ASP A 76 -1.05 15.24 -4.91
C ASP A 76 0.00 14.26 -5.44
N VAL A 77 -0.42 13.04 -5.76
CA VAL A 77 0.50 11.99 -6.21
C VAL A 77 0.72 12.16 -7.70
N HIS A 78 1.96 12.44 -8.10
CA HIS A 78 2.36 12.42 -9.51
C HIS A 78 3.14 11.15 -9.79
N LYS A 79 2.80 10.46 -10.89
CA LYS A 79 3.60 9.37 -11.42
C LYS A 79 4.55 9.91 -12.48
N ILE A 80 5.83 9.62 -12.31
CA ILE A 80 6.85 9.89 -13.33
C ILE A 80 6.65 8.85 -14.44
N PRO A 81 6.86 9.19 -15.73
CA PRO A 81 6.82 8.21 -16.80
C PRO A 81 7.79 7.04 -16.52
N GLU A 82 7.24 5.86 -16.28
CA GLU A 82 8.03 4.65 -16.09
C GLU A 82 8.34 3.98 -17.42
N ARG A 83 9.40 3.16 -17.43
CA ARG A 83 9.66 2.27 -18.57
C ARG A 83 8.45 1.34 -18.76
N PRO A 84 8.12 0.95 -20.01
CA PRO A 84 7.10 -0.07 -20.23
C PRO A 84 7.38 -1.31 -19.39
N GLN A 85 6.37 -1.75 -18.64
CA GLN A 85 6.50 -2.94 -17.79
C GLN A 85 6.68 -4.17 -18.67
N SER A 86 7.65 -5.01 -18.33
CA SER A 86 7.82 -6.31 -18.98
C SER A 86 6.75 -7.30 -18.49
N GLU A 87 6.53 -8.39 -19.24
CA GLU A 87 5.68 -9.50 -18.79
C GLU A 87 6.12 -10.07 -17.42
N GLU A 88 7.43 -10.09 -17.15
CA GLU A 88 7.96 -10.48 -15.84
C GLU A 88 7.60 -9.48 -14.74
N ASP A 89 7.67 -8.18 -15.03
CA ASP A 89 7.31 -7.13 -14.06
C ASP A 89 5.80 -7.22 -13.74
N ARG A 90 4.96 -7.41 -14.76
CA ARG A 90 3.52 -7.62 -14.58
C ARG A 90 3.21 -8.87 -13.76
N ARG A 91 3.92 -9.98 -14.02
CA ARG A 91 3.76 -11.22 -13.24
C ARG A 91 4.17 -11.04 -11.78
N ARG A 92 5.25 -10.29 -11.52
CA ARG A 92 5.69 -9.97 -10.15
C ARG A 92 4.68 -9.10 -9.40
N CYS A 93 4.05 -8.13 -10.06
CA CYS A 93 2.97 -7.34 -9.46
C CYS A 93 1.77 -8.24 -9.14
N TYR A 94 1.38 -9.10 -10.07
CA TYR A 94 0.27 -10.04 -9.89
C TYR A 94 0.44 -10.96 -8.67
N TRP A 95 1.66 -11.45 -8.43
CA TRP A 95 1.95 -12.27 -7.23
C TRP A 95 1.68 -11.54 -5.91
N GLY A 96 1.72 -10.20 -5.90
CA GLY A 96 1.26 -9.40 -4.76
C GLY A 96 -0.23 -9.59 -4.52
N TYR A 97 -1.04 -9.25 -5.53
CA TYR A 97 -2.50 -9.36 -5.47
C TYR A 97 -3.00 -10.79 -5.24
N SER A 98 -2.36 -11.79 -5.88
CA SER A 98 -2.69 -13.20 -5.67
C SER A 98 -2.42 -13.63 -4.23
N PHE A 99 -1.33 -13.15 -3.63
CA PHE A 99 -1.04 -13.41 -2.23
C PHE A 99 -2.05 -12.73 -1.29
N GLU A 100 -2.42 -11.49 -1.57
CA GLU A 100 -3.44 -10.75 -0.80
C GLU A 100 -4.80 -11.47 -0.82
N ASN A 101 -5.25 -11.95 -1.99
CA ASN A 101 -6.48 -12.73 -2.11
C ASN A 101 -6.40 -14.06 -1.33
N LEU A 102 -5.26 -14.75 -1.39
CA LEU A 102 -5.04 -16.00 -0.65
C LEU A 102 -5.02 -15.80 0.88
N ALA A 103 -4.49 -14.67 1.32
CA ALA A 103 -4.33 -14.32 2.72
C ALA A 103 -5.60 -13.72 3.36
N THR A 104 -6.60 -13.32 2.57
CA THR A 104 -7.86 -12.72 3.03
C THR A 104 -9.02 -13.72 2.98
N GLU A 105 -9.99 -13.57 3.88
CA GLU A 105 -11.15 -14.48 3.98
C GLU A 105 -12.07 -14.42 2.74
N SER A 106 -12.07 -13.30 2.01
CA SER A 106 -12.76 -13.18 0.72
C SER A 106 -12.29 -14.20 -0.31
N GLY A 107 -11.05 -14.71 -0.21
CA GLY A 107 -10.56 -15.80 -1.05
C GLY A 107 -10.99 -17.21 -0.60
N ARG A 108 -11.77 -17.33 0.49
CA ARG A 108 -12.13 -18.61 1.13
C ARG A 108 -13.64 -18.84 1.28
N ALA A 109 -14.46 -17.88 0.85
CA ALA A 109 -15.91 -18.02 0.94
C ALA A 109 -16.40 -19.10 -0.04
N ASP A 110 -16.89 -20.21 0.51
CA ASP A 110 -17.68 -21.25 -0.15
C ASP A 110 -17.12 -21.89 -1.43
N GLY A 111 -16.04 -22.67 -1.32
CA GLY A 111 -15.78 -23.82 -2.22
C GLY A 111 -15.70 -23.57 -3.74
N GLU A 112 -15.78 -22.33 -4.18
CA GLU A 112 -15.73 -21.91 -5.57
C GLU A 112 -14.31 -21.47 -5.91
N GLU A 113 -13.96 -21.65 -7.19
CA GLU A 113 -12.65 -21.33 -7.77
C GLU A 113 -12.17 -19.94 -7.34
N LEU A 114 -10.86 -19.78 -7.12
CA LEU A 114 -10.23 -18.50 -6.74
C LEU A 114 -10.94 -17.33 -7.43
N HIS A 115 -11.49 -16.41 -6.65
CA HIS A 115 -12.19 -15.24 -7.17
C HIS A 115 -11.30 -14.47 -8.16
N HIS A 116 -11.92 -13.99 -9.24
CA HIS A 116 -11.27 -13.10 -10.21
C HIS A 116 -10.62 -11.91 -9.47
N ILE A 117 -9.30 -11.79 -9.61
CA ILE A 117 -8.53 -10.75 -8.93
C ILE A 117 -8.71 -9.42 -9.66
N ASP A 118 -9.47 -8.51 -9.04
CA ASP A 118 -9.63 -7.14 -9.52
C ASP A 118 -8.74 -6.18 -8.71
N ALA A 119 -7.67 -5.69 -9.34
CA ALA A 119 -6.74 -4.73 -8.74
C ALA A 119 -7.34 -3.33 -8.50
N ASN A 120 -8.52 -3.06 -9.05
CA ASN A 120 -9.18 -1.75 -8.93
C ASN A 120 -10.10 -1.68 -7.70
N VAL A 121 -10.31 -2.80 -7.00
CA VAL A 121 -11.05 -2.83 -5.74
C VAL A 121 -10.09 -2.57 -4.59
N GLU A 122 -10.12 -1.35 -4.08
CA GLU A 122 -9.26 -0.92 -2.98
C GLU A 122 -10.06 -0.47 -1.76
N PHE A 123 -9.47 -0.64 -0.57
CA PHE A 123 -10.00 -0.08 0.67
C PHE A 123 -9.03 0.98 1.21
N CYS A 124 -9.51 2.22 1.28
CA CYS A 124 -8.74 3.34 1.81
C CYS A 124 -9.28 3.81 3.17
N SER A 125 -8.41 3.82 4.18
CA SER A 125 -8.69 4.40 5.48
C SER A 125 -8.23 5.87 5.54
N VAL A 126 -9.10 6.74 6.02
CA VAL A 126 -8.76 8.15 6.27
C VAL A 126 -8.26 8.30 7.70
N ILE A 127 -6.98 8.61 7.83
CA ILE A 127 -6.25 8.64 9.08
C ILE A 127 -5.82 10.06 9.42
N LYS A 128 -5.95 10.44 10.69
CA LYS A 128 -5.42 11.69 11.22
C LYS A 128 -4.21 11.40 12.11
N THR A 129 -3.07 11.99 11.76
CA THR A 129 -1.82 11.85 12.50
C THR A 129 -1.15 13.22 12.73
N LYS A 130 -0.05 13.23 13.49
CA LYS A 130 0.73 14.42 13.79
C LYS A 130 2.23 14.11 13.72
N LEU A 131 2.92 14.72 12.76
CA LEU A 131 4.37 14.64 12.67
C LEU A 131 4.99 15.94 13.22
N GLY A 132 5.63 15.85 14.38
CA GLY A 132 6.22 17.01 15.06
C GLY A 132 5.16 18.07 15.40
N ALA A 133 5.29 19.26 14.84
CA ALA A 133 4.32 20.36 15.01
C ALA A 133 3.14 20.32 14.00
N HIS A 134 3.21 19.46 12.98
CA HIS A 134 2.29 19.47 11.85
C HIS A 134 1.23 18.37 11.97
N ARG A 135 -0.04 18.76 11.84
CA ARG A 135 -1.20 17.85 11.78
C ARG A 135 -1.48 17.46 10.34
N ILE A 136 -1.65 16.17 10.10
CA ILE A 136 -1.77 15.57 8.78
C ILE A 136 -3.04 14.73 8.72
N ILE A 137 -3.82 14.87 7.67
CA ILE A 137 -4.82 13.88 7.28
C ILE A 137 -4.25 13.11 6.09
N MET A 138 -4.30 11.79 6.16
CA MET A 138 -3.84 10.95 5.07
C MET A 138 -4.85 9.89 4.68
N GLY A 139 -4.95 9.62 3.38
CA GLY A 139 -5.54 8.38 2.86
C GLY A 139 -4.48 7.29 2.87
N ALA A 140 -4.77 6.16 3.49
CA ALA A 140 -3.91 4.99 3.51
C ALA A 140 -4.70 3.77 3.03
N GLU A 141 -4.26 3.20 1.93
CA GLU A 141 -4.70 1.89 1.46
C GLU A 141 -4.32 0.83 2.50
N MET A 142 -5.26 -0.07 2.79
CA MET A 142 -5.10 -1.18 3.73
C MET A 142 -5.41 -2.49 3.03
N ASP A 143 -4.48 -3.44 3.15
CA ASP A 143 -4.61 -4.74 2.49
C ASP A 143 -5.69 -5.59 3.20
N CYS A 144 -5.67 -5.64 4.54
CA CYS A 144 -6.74 -6.29 5.31
C CYS A 144 -6.81 -5.80 6.76
N CYS A 145 -7.79 -6.33 7.50
CA CYS A 145 -7.95 -6.09 8.94
C CYS A 145 -8.22 -7.40 9.69
N ASP A 146 -7.82 -7.43 10.94
CA ASP A 146 -8.09 -8.52 11.88
C ASP A 146 -8.52 -7.92 13.23
N SER A 147 -9.00 -8.76 14.15
CA SER A 147 -9.45 -8.36 15.46
C SER A 147 -8.83 -9.24 16.54
N THR A 148 -8.33 -8.61 17.59
CA THR A 148 -7.87 -9.32 18.79
C THR A 148 -9.06 -9.88 19.57
N ASP A 149 -8.79 -10.83 20.47
CA ASP A 149 -9.81 -11.47 21.33
C ASP A 149 -10.62 -10.47 22.19
N ASP A 150 -10.05 -9.29 22.46
CA ASP A 150 -10.70 -8.17 23.17
C ASP A 150 -11.58 -7.29 22.27
N GLY A 151 -11.72 -7.63 20.98
CA GLY A 151 -12.55 -6.92 20.00
C GLY A 151 -11.89 -5.70 19.35
N ARG A 152 -10.62 -5.40 19.66
CA ARG A 152 -9.90 -4.31 19.00
C ARG A 152 -9.52 -4.69 17.58
N ARG A 153 -9.93 -3.87 16.61
CA ARG A 153 -9.55 -4.04 15.20
C ARG A 153 -8.19 -3.44 14.91
N PHE A 154 -7.40 -4.13 14.11
CA PHE A 154 -6.12 -3.65 13.60
C PHE A 154 -5.96 -3.96 12.11
N TYR A 155 -5.17 -3.14 11.43
CA TYR A 155 -4.86 -3.35 10.02
C TYR A 155 -3.61 -4.21 9.87
N VAL A 156 -3.64 -5.11 8.91
CA VAL A 156 -2.53 -6.01 8.58
C VAL A 156 -2.09 -5.66 7.17
N GLU A 157 -0.78 -5.45 7.01
CA GLU A 157 -0.19 -5.14 5.71
C GLU A 157 0.51 -6.40 5.20
N LEU A 158 0.15 -6.79 3.99
CA LEU A 158 0.62 -7.97 3.31
C LEU A 158 1.69 -7.56 2.29
N LYS A 159 2.81 -8.28 2.27
CA LYS A 159 3.91 -7.97 1.36
C LYS A 159 4.57 -9.21 0.82
N THR A 160 4.57 -9.34 -0.50
CA THR A 160 5.25 -10.44 -1.18
C THR A 160 6.73 -10.10 -1.44
N SER A 161 7.62 -11.07 -1.22
CA SER A 161 9.03 -10.93 -1.58
C SER A 161 9.59 -12.22 -2.14
N ARG A 162 10.54 -12.08 -3.07
CA ARG A 162 11.39 -13.21 -3.44
C ARG A 162 12.12 -13.74 -2.20
N GLU A 163 12.29 -15.06 -2.16
CA GLU A 163 13.11 -15.76 -1.18
C GLU A 163 14.50 -15.14 -1.06
N LEU A 164 14.96 -14.99 0.18
CA LEU A 164 16.23 -14.35 0.46
C LEU A 164 17.38 -15.30 0.17
N GLU A 165 18.18 -14.93 -0.82
CA GLU A 165 19.49 -15.53 -1.05
C GLU A 165 20.56 -14.66 -0.37
N PHE A 166 21.67 -15.27 0.04
CA PHE A 166 22.80 -14.58 0.70
C PHE A 166 23.24 -13.30 -0.04
N ARG A 167 23.21 -13.32 -1.38
CA ARG A 167 23.58 -12.16 -2.22
C ARG A 167 22.55 -11.03 -2.23
N THR A 168 21.29 -11.34 -1.92
CA THR A 168 20.17 -10.40 -1.96
C THR A 168 19.79 -9.85 -0.57
N GLN A 169 20.31 -10.48 0.49
CA GLN A 169 20.00 -10.16 1.88
C GLN A 169 20.31 -8.70 2.23
N GLU A 170 21.52 -8.21 1.93
CA GLU A 170 21.89 -6.83 2.27
C GLU A 170 20.96 -5.80 1.60
N LYS A 171 20.61 -6.02 0.33
CA LYS A 171 19.69 -5.13 -0.39
C LYS A 171 18.27 -5.21 0.18
N PHE A 172 17.83 -6.41 0.56
CA PHE A 172 16.53 -6.60 1.20
C PHE A 172 16.47 -5.86 2.54
N GLU A 173 17.47 -6.02 3.39
CA GLU A 173 17.53 -5.38 4.71
C GLU A 173 17.63 -3.85 4.61
N ARG A 174 18.50 -3.33 3.73
CA ARG A 174 18.74 -1.88 3.66
C ARG A 174 17.67 -1.11 2.91
N VAL A 175 17.06 -1.72 1.88
CA VAL A 175 16.12 -1.01 1.00
C VAL A 175 14.70 -1.47 1.25
N LYS A 176 14.44 -2.78 1.19
CA LYS A 176 13.07 -3.31 1.20
C LYS A 176 12.45 -3.23 2.60
N LEU A 177 13.17 -3.65 3.64
CA LEU A 177 12.71 -3.49 5.03
C LEU A 177 12.57 -2.01 5.42
N LEU A 178 13.44 -1.14 4.93
CA LEU A 178 13.30 0.30 5.18
C LEU A 178 12.01 0.86 4.57
N LYS A 179 11.68 0.51 3.32
CA LYS A 179 10.42 0.91 2.69
C LYS A 179 9.21 0.40 3.47
N PHE A 180 9.27 -0.83 3.93
CA PHE A 180 8.23 -1.42 4.77
C PHE A 180 8.09 -0.64 6.08
N TRP A 181 9.21 -0.40 6.78
CA TRP A 181 9.24 0.35 8.03
C TRP A 181 8.73 1.79 7.88
N VAL A 182 9.10 2.48 6.80
CA VAL A 182 8.59 3.82 6.49
C VAL A 182 7.07 3.80 6.28
N CYS A 183 6.56 2.82 5.53
CA CYS A 183 5.11 2.62 5.36
C CYS A 183 4.41 2.41 6.72
N PHE A 184 5.02 1.62 7.60
CA PHE A 184 4.49 1.29 8.92
C PHE A 184 4.52 2.44 9.92
N THR A 185 5.51 3.33 9.83
CA THR A 185 5.70 4.41 10.82
C THR A 185 4.43 5.25 11.00
N PHE A 186 3.71 5.53 9.92
CA PHE A 186 2.46 6.30 9.99
C PHE A 186 1.25 5.51 10.48
N LEU A 187 1.28 4.18 10.39
CA LEU A 187 0.22 3.29 10.85
C LEU A 187 0.36 2.96 12.34
N LEU A 188 1.59 2.86 12.86
CA LEU A 188 1.86 2.59 14.28
C LEU A 188 1.37 3.73 15.20
N ASP A 189 1.49 4.98 14.75
CA ASP A 189 1.01 6.16 15.49
C ASP A 189 -0.51 6.18 15.71
N CYS A 190 -1.24 5.34 14.98
CA CYS A 190 -2.70 5.30 15.02
C CYS A 190 -3.24 4.15 15.89
N GLY A 191 -2.37 3.49 16.66
CA GLY A 191 -2.76 2.43 17.57
C GLY A 191 -3.14 1.13 16.85
N PHE A 192 -2.57 0.88 15.68
CA PHE A 192 -2.76 -0.37 14.96
C PHE A 192 -1.59 -1.32 15.20
N SER A 193 -1.90 -2.60 15.46
CA SER A 193 -0.91 -3.68 15.43
C SER A 193 -0.72 -4.10 13.98
N ILE A 194 0.50 -3.97 13.45
CA ILE A 194 0.77 -4.33 12.06
C ILE A 194 1.49 -5.67 12.07
N HIS A 195 0.82 -6.68 11.53
CA HIS A 195 1.41 -7.98 11.30
C HIS A 195 1.92 -8.06 9.87
N PHE A 196 3.04 -8.75 9.71
CA PHE A 196 3.73 -8.83 8.44
C PHE A 196 3.77 -10.30 8.02
N CYS A 197 3.18 -10.58 6.86
CA CYS A 197 3.28 -11.88 6.23
C CYS A 197 4.08 -11.74 4.94
N ILE A 198 5.28 -12.33 4.91
CA ILE A 198 6.02 -12.53 3.66
C ILE A 198 5.76 -13.93 3.16
N CYS A 199 5.22 -14.05 1.95
CA CYS A 199 5.31 -15.27 1.18
C CYS A 199 6.64 -15.33 0.42
N TYR A 200 7.39 -16.42 0.62
CA TYR A 200 8.66 -16.72 -0.03
C TYR A 200 8.52 -17.97 -0.91
N ASP A 201 7.62 -17.98 -1.89
CA ASP A 201 7.62 -19.05 -2.89
C ASP A 201 6.86 -18.62 -4.14
N CYS A 202 7.59 -18.27 -5.21
CA CYS A 202 6.97 -18.00 -6.51
C CYS A 202 7.61 -18.81 -7.64
N HIS A 203 8.50 -19.77 -7.34
CA HIS A 203 9.34 -20.40 -8.36
C HIS A 203 9.31 -21.92 -8.42
N LYS A 204 8.65 -22.64 -7.49
CA LYS A 204 8.76 -24.11 -7.46
C LYS A 204 7.67 -24.92 -8.17
N HIS A 205 6.69 -24.30 -8.84
CA HIS A 205 5.65 -25.06 -9.56
C HIS A 205 5.30 -24.52 -10.96
N SER A 206 6.31 -24.23 -11.77
CA SER A 206 6.11 -24.13 -13.22
C SER A 206 7.24 -24.88 -13.94
N ALA A 207 6.97 -26.17 -14.22
CA ALA A 207 7.66 -27.09 -15.11
C ALA A 207 9.18 -27.27 -14.96
#